data_AF-A0A1G8CIE8-F1
#
_entry.id   AF-A0A1G8CIE8-F1
#
_cell.length_a   1.000
_cell.length_b   1.000
_cell.length_c   1.000
_cell.angle_alpha   90.00
_cell.angle_beta   90.00
_cell.angle_gamma   90.00
#
_symmetry.space_group_name_H-M   'P 1'
#
loop_
_entity.id
_entity.type
_entity.pdbx_description
1 polymer ?
#
loop_
_entity_poly.entity_id
_entity_poly.type
_entity_poly.pdbx_seq_one_letter_code
_entity_poly.pdbx_strand_id
1 'polypeptide(L)'
;MKKILFLVLLVVAFVGCSSDDNNKEVLVKQELILGAEKTKITVGDELVFSAVDSEGKVVDAAFYIEDREVKNPVKFDRLGVFYVVAKKEGFKDSNVLKVFVHEEAVEEIPNDKPIFFTLDGEDVDFEIVMLGIATEIVVIDGKNVKVDKVVELENGKLANVYELGPAGDDNAAFLTFYVVNESIVQKDGEIVDYGKRVLPNKNSEIVFEDFFLMGEQNAEVDKSSLKGFELVFEKLIVDKNGVGVGNNGINAEIDVAFSLVSDEHELKFAFNGNVIFSEN
;
A
#
# COMPACT_ATOMS: atom_id res chain seq x y z
N MET A 1 93.42 12.26 -36.32
CA MET A 1 92.99 11.07 -35.55
C MET A 1 91.99 10.29 -36.39
N LYS A 2 92.01 8.96 -36.27
CA LYS A 2 91.45 7.96 -37.20
C LYS A 2 89.93 7.73 -37.02
N LYS A 3 89.25 7.55 -38.16
CA LYS A 3 88.28 6.50 -38.57
C LYS A 3 87.11 6.06 -37.65
N ILE A 4 85.91 6.13 -38.25
CA ILE A 4 84.90 5.06 -38.48
C ILE A 4 84.42 4.25 -37.26
N LEU A 5 83.11 4.19 -36.99
CA LEU A 5 82.24 3.01 -37.28
C LEU A 5 80.89 3.09 -36.54
N PHE A 6 79.84 2.73 -37.29
CA PHE A 6 78.49 2.32 -36.88
C PHE A 6 78.47 1.30 -35.73
N LEU A 7 77.50 1.40 -34.82
CA LEU A 7 76.82 0.21 -34.27
C LEU A 7 75.42 0.55 -33.73
N VAL A 8 74.44 -0.18 -34.27
CA VAL A 8 73.02 -0.28 -33.90
C VAL A 8 72.87 -1.32 -32.78
N LEU A 9 72.02 -1.10 -31.76
CA LEU A 9 71.02 -2.10 -31.29
C LEU A 9 70.14 -1.67 -30.09
N LEU A 10 68.84 -2.00 -30.23
CA LEU A 10 67.86 -2.54 -29.26
C LEU A 10 67.25 -1.61 -28.16
N VAL A 11 66.00 -1.11 -28.32
CA VAL A 11 64.66 -1.64 -27.93
C VAL A 11 64.52 -1.99 -26.43
N VAL A 12 63.59 -1.32 -25.71
CA VAL A 12 62.35 -1.85 -25.08
C VAL A 12 61.60 -0.71 -24.33
N ALA A 13 60.31 -0.57 -24.67
CA ALA A 13 59.14 -0.06 -23.95
C ALA A 13 59.27 0.97 -22.80
N PHE A 14 58.57 2.10 -22.96
CA PHE A 14 57.42 2.46 -22.10
C PHE A 14 56.38 3.20 -22.93
N VAL A 15 55.31 2.48 -23.31
CA VAL A 15 54.01 3.06 -23.59
C VAL A 15 53.23 3.00 -22.28
N GLY A 16 52.61 4.10 -21.87
CA GLY A 16 51.58 4.08 -20.84
C GLY A 16 51.83 4.99 -19.64
N CYS A 17 51.44 6.25 -19.77
CA CYS A 17 50.19 6.68 -19.12
C CYS A 17 49.67 7.88 -19.91
N SER A 18 48.59 7.60 -20.64
CA SER A 18 47.70 8.60 -21.19
C SER A 18 47.29 9.55 -20.07
N SER A 19 47.47 10.84 -20.31
CA SER A 19 46.71 11.87 -19.62
C SER A 19 45.25 11.62 -19.99
N ASP A 20 44.49 11.06 -19.05
CA ASP A 20 43.04 11.00 -19.13
C ASP A 20 42.52 11.13 -17.70
N ASP A 21 42.59 12.36 -17.20
CA ASP A 21 41.97 12.78 -15.93
C ASP A 21 40.45 12.77 -16.10
N ASN A 22 39.86 11.59 -16.24
CA ASN A 22 38.45 11.37 -16.00
C ASN A 22 38.26 11.09 -14.49
N ASN A 23 38.56 12.10 -13.68
CA ASN A 23 38.05 12.14 -12.31
C ASN A 23 36.54 12.42 -12.42
N LYS A 24 35.75 11.35 -12.62
CA LYS A 24 34.32 11.40 -12.34
C LYS A 24 34.21 11.63 -10.84
N GLU A 25 34.12 12.88 -10.43
CA GLU A 25 33.75 13.24 -9.08
C GLU A 25 32.47 12.47 -8.76
N VAL A 26 32.58 11.49 -7.85
CA VAL A 26 31.44 10.78 -7.32
C VAL A 26 30.65 11.84 -6.54
N LEU A 27 29.63 12.38 -7.18
CA LEU A 27 28.75 13.38 -6.61
C LEU A 27 27.96 12.70 -5.50
N VAL A 28 28.48 12.77 -4.28
CA VAL A 28 27.81 12.26 -3.09
C VAL A 28 26.60 13.16 -2.85
N LYS A 29 25.43 12.67 -3.26
CA LYS A 29 24.16 13.37 -3.04
C LYS A 29 23.86 13.46 -1.55
N GLN A 30 23.51 14.65 -1.09
CA GLN A 30 23.11 14.92 0.29
C GLN A 30 21.72 14.33 0.59
N GLU A 31 21.43 14.11 1.87
CA GLU A 31 20.11 13.63 2.33
C GLU A 31 19.12 14.79 2.45
N LEU A 32 17.87 14.51 2.10
CA LEU A 32 16.75 15.45 2.19
C LEU A 32 15.67 14.82 3.07
N ILE A 33 15.18 15.55 4.05
CA ILE A 33 14.19 15.06 5.01
C ILE A 33 12.92 15.90 4.85
N LEU A 34 11.81 15.23 4.57
CA LEU A 34 10.48 15.82 4.38
C LEU A 34 9.66 15.70 5.66
N GLY A 35 8.98 16.79 6.03
CA GLY A 35 7.99 16.82 7.11
C GLY A 35 6.82 17.75 6.81
N ALA A 36 5.80 17.69 7.66
CA ALA A 36 4.63 18.55 7.65
C ALA A 36 4.17 18.84 9.09
N GLU A 37 3.32 19.85 9.28
CA GLU A 37 2.76 20.18 10.60
C GLU A 37 1.82 19.09 11.15
N LYS A 38 1.12 18.37 10.26
CA LYS A 38 0.23 17.25 10.55
C LYS A 38 0.19 16.31 9.35
N THR A 39 -0.04 15.03 9.59
CA THR A 39 -0.19 14.02 8.52
C THR A 39 -1.63 13.52 8.39
N LYS A 40 -2.53 13.94 9.28
CA LYS A 40 -3.97 13.63 9.25
C LYS A 40 -4.75 14.93 9.10
N ILE A 41 -5.49 15.08 8.00
CA ILE A 41 -6.17 16.32 7.61
C ILE A 41 -7.56 16.05 7.03
N THR A 42 -8.36 17.11 6.93
CA THR A 42 -9.69 17.03 6.32
C THR A 42 -9.67 17.36 4.83
N VAL A 43 -10.66 16.88 4.08
CA VAL A 43 -10.87 17.29 2.69
C VAL A 43 -11.08 18.80 2.65
N GLY A 44 -10.26 19.46 1.85
CA GLY A 44 -10.24 20.91 1.71
C GLY A 44 -9.22 21.61 2.59
N ASP A 45 -8.55 20.91 3.52
CA ASP A 45 -7.42 21.47 4.27
C ASP A 45 -6.25 21.79 3.35
N GLU A 46 -5.54 22.87 3.70
CA GLU A 46 -4.22 23.17 3.17
C GLU A 46 -3.16 22.63 4.12
N LEU A 47 -2.16 21.94 3.57
CA LEU A 47 -1.03 21.42 4.32
C LEU A 47 0.27 22.06 3.82
N VAL A 48 1.09 22.51 4.76
CA VAL A 48 2.42 23.05 4.48
C VAL A 48 3.46 21.96 4.68
N PHE A 49 4.25 21.71 3.64
CA PHE A 49 5.41 20.84 3.69
C PHE A 49 6.69 21.64 3.96
N SER A 50 7.64 21.01 4.63
CA SER A 50 8.99 21.53 4.82
C SER A 50 10.02 20.47 4.46
N ALA A 51 11.13 20.89 3.86
CA ALA A 51 12.27 20.01 3.62
C ALA A 51 13.52 20.58 4.30
N VAL A 52 14.31 19.70 4.92
CA VAL A 52 15.59 20.06 5.55
C VAL A 52 16.70 19.11 5.11
N ASP A 53 17.95 19.54 5.19
CA ASP A 53 19.12 18.66 5.03
C ASP A 53 19.42 17.87 6.32
N SER A 54 20.44 17.01 6.28
CA SER A 54 20.88 16.22 7.44
C SER A 54 21.43 17.07 8.61
N GLU A 55 21.73 18.36 8.39
CA GLU A 55 22.11 19.31 9.45
C GLU A 55 20.90 20.10 9.98
N GLY A 56 19.69 19.82 9.47
CA GLY A 56 18.46 20.51 9.84
C GLY A 56 18.28 21.88 9.19
N LYS A 57 19.07 22.23 8.16
CA LYS A 57 18.91 23.49 7.44
C LYS A 57 17.78 23.36 6.43
N VAL A 58 16.94 24.39 6.35
CA VAL A 58 15.82 24.45 5.39
C VAL A 58 16.33 24.41 3.96
N VAL A 59 15.76 23.50 3.17
CA VAL A 59 16.04 23.33 1.74
C VAL A 59 14.82 23.72 0.94
N ASP A 60 15.01 24.58 -0.05
CA ASP A 60 13.98 24.94 -1.04
C ASP A 60 13.82 23.81 -2.07
N ALA A 61 12.96 22.84 -1.76
CA ALA A 61 12.70 21.65 -2.57
C ALA A 61 11.33 21.72 -3.27
N ALA A 62 11.20 20.99 -4.39
CA ALA A 62 9.92 20.75 -5.03
C ALA A 62 9.23 19.54 -4.39
N PHE A 63 7.91 19.60 -4.18
CA PHE A 63 7.13 18.53 -3.57
C PHE A 63 6.28 17.81 -4.62
N TYR A 64 6.18 16.50 -4.48
CA TYR A 64 5.49 15.62 -5.43
C TYR A 64 4.49 14.74 -4.70
N ILE A 65 3.29 14.60 -5.27
CA ILE A 65 2.25 13.65 -4.85
C ILE A 65 1.92 12.80 -6.06
N GLU A 66 2.06 11.47 -5.95
CA GLU A 66 1.83 10.54 -7.09
C GLU A 66 2.59 10.98 -8.36
N ASP A 67 3.87 11.33 -8.20
CA ASP A 67 4.77 11.85 -9.25
C ASP A 67 4.37 13.18 -9.89
N ARG A 68 3.34 13.86 -9.39
CA ARG A 68 2.95 15.21 -9.82
C ARG A 68 3.51 16.27 -8.88
N GLU A 69 4.24 17.23 -9.43
CA GLU A 69 4.68 18.40 -8.67
C GLU A 69 3.49 19.23 -8.19
N VAL A 70 3.50 19.62 -6.92
CA VAL A 70 2.43 20.39 -6.27
C VAL A 70 2.95 21.70 -5.70
N LYS A 71 2.09 22.71 -5.61
CA LYS A 71 2.39 23.99 -4.95
C LYS A 71 2.39 23.80 -3.43
N ASN A 72 3.16 24.60 -2.70
CA ASN A 72 3.18 24.58 -1.24
C ASN A 72 2.70 25.94 -0.69
N PRO A 73 1.61 26.03 0.11
CA PRO A 73 0.79 24.93 0.64
C PRO A 73 0.01 24.14 -0.44
N VAL A 74 -0.27 22.87 -0.14
CA VAL A 74 -1.09 21.97 -0.97
C VAL A 74 -2.49 21.87 -0.38
N LYS A 75 -3.52 22.06 -1.20
CA LYS A 75 -4.90 21.75 -0.83
C LYS A 75 -5.27 20.33 -1.21
N PHE A 76 -5.83 19.57 -0.27
CA PHE A 76 -6.24 18.19 -0.51
C PHE A 76 -7.76 18.11 -0.73
N ASP A 77 -8.17 18.13 -2.00
CA ASP A 77 -9.59 18.15 -2.38
C ASP A 77 -10.23 16.76 -2.53
N ARG A 78 -9.53 15.70 -2.13
CA ARG A 78 -10.03 14.30 -2.20
C ARG A 78 -9.58 13.48 -0.99
N LEU A 79 -10.42 12.52 -0.60
CA LEU A 79 -10.14 11.51 0.42
C LEU A 79 -9.02 10.56 -0.02
N GLY A 80 -8.35 9.97 0.97
CA GLY A 80 -7.41 8.87 0.77
C GLY A 80 -6.05 9.09 1.44
N VAL A 81 -5.12 8.20 1.13
CA VAL A 81 -3.73 8.28 1.57
C VAL A 81 -2.87 8.80 0.42
N PHE A 82 -2.16 9.89 0.68
CA PHE A 82 -1.26 10.52 -0.28
C PHE A 82 0.18 10.29 0.12
N TYR A 83 0.99 9.86 -0.85
CA TYR A 83 2.41 9.68 -0.69
C TYR A 83 3.14 10.89 -1.24
N VAL A 84 3.81 11.62 -0.36
CA VAL A 84 4.50 12.87 -0.67
C VAL A 84 6.02 12.64 -0.64
N VAL A 85 6.73 13.16 -1.65
CA VAL A 85 8.19 13.13 -1.73
C VAL A 85 8.71 14.52 -2.10
N ALA A 86 9.80 14.94 -1.47
CA ALA A 86 10.53 16.15 -1.85
C ALA A 86 11.74 15.81 -2.73
N LYS A 87 12.00 16.63 -3.75
CA LYS A 87 13.13 16.48 -4.67
C LYS A 87 13.88 17.80 -4.85
N LYS A 88 15.21 17.71 -4.89
CA LYS A 88 16.12 18.84 -5.17
C LYS A 88 17.39 18.36 -5.85
N GLU A 89 17.87 19.12 -6.84
CA GLU A 89 19.15 18.82 -7.49
C GLU A 89 20.31 18.84 -6.47
N GLY A 90 21.21 17.86 -6.55
CA GLY A 90 22.29 17.66 -5.58
C GLY A 90 21.89 16.83 -4.34
N PHE A 91 20.60 16.52 -4.18
CA PHE A 91 20.09 15.68 -3.09
C PHE A 91 19.60 14.32 -3.61
N LYS A 92 19.50 13.36 -2.68
CA LYS A 92 18.64 12.19 -2.85
C LYS A 92 17.19 12.62 -2.65
N ASP A 93 16.26 11.88 -3.23
CA ASP A 93 14.83 12.05 -2.94
C ASP A 93 14.61 11.82 -1.44
N SER A 94 13.64 12.53 -0.85
CA SER A 94 13.38 12.44 0.59
C SER A 94 12.78 11.10 1.02
N ASN A 95 12.60 10.92 2.34
CA ASN A 95 11.61 9.97 2.85
C ASN A 95 10.24 10.21 2.22
N VAL A 96 9.45 9.15 2.11
CA VAL A 96 8.04 9.22 1.69
C VAL A 96 7.21 9.61 2.90
N LEU A 97 6.53 10.75 2.83
CA LEU A 97 5.59 11.19 3.86
C LEU A 97 4.17 10.76 3.47
N LYS A 98 3.51 9.98 4.34
CA LYS A 98 2.10 9.60 4.17
C LYS A 98 1.20 10.71 4.74
N VAL A 99 0.21 11.15 3.96
CA VAL A 99 -0.81 12.12 4.38
C VAL A 99 -2.19 11.50 4.23
N PHE A 100 -2.95 11.43 5.31
CA PHE A 100 -4.29 10.87 5.39
C PHE A 100 -5.33 11.99 5.31
N VAL A 101 -6.26 11.88 4.36
CA VAL A 101 -7.30 12.88 4.13
C VAL A 101 -8.68 12.25 4.33
N HIS A 102 -9.48 12.84 5.23
CA HIS A 102 -10.80 12.35 5.63
C HIS A 102 -11.90 13.43 5.50
N GLU A 103 -13.19 13.06 5.45
CA GLU A 103 -14.27 13.92 4.92
C GLU A 103 -14.83 14.94 5.92
N GLU A 104 -14.84 14.58 7.20
CA GLU A 104 -15.21 15.48 8.29
C GLU A 104 -13.94 15.89 9.03
N ALA A 105 -13.93 17.07 9.68
CA ALA A 105 -13.12 17.17 10.88
C ALA A 105 -13.51 15.96 11.71
N VAL A 106 -12.59 15.02 11.85
CA VAL A 106 -12.65 14.12 12.98
C VAL A 106 -12.55 15.14 14.14
N GLU A 107 -13.70 15.66 14.60
CA GLU A 107 -13.93 15.68 16.04
C GLU A 107 -13.38 14.33 16.42
N GLU A 108 -12.31 14.32 17.22
CA GLU A 108 -11.82 13.12 17.85
C GLU A 108 -13.05 12.46 18.48
N ILE A 109 -13.81 11.69 17.70
CA ILE A 109 -14.43 10.47 18.11
C ILE A 109 -13.15 9.69 18.29
N PRO A 110 -12.63 9.67 19.51
CA PRO A 110 -11.45 8.91 19.71
C PRO A 110 -11.94 7.51 19.31
N ASN A 111 -11.25 6.87 18.37
CA ASN A 111 -10.97 5.50 18.68
C ASN A 111 -10.10 5.60 19.94
N ASP A 112 -10.73 5.75 21.11
CA ASP A 112 -10.09 5.81 22.44
C ASP A 112 -9.37 4.48 22.72
N LYS A 113 -9.53 3.52 21.81
CA LYS A 113 -8.90 2.23 21.80
C LYS A 113 -7.95 2.16 20.60
N PRO A 114 -6.66 1.89 20.84
CA PRO A 114 -5.74 1.59 19.76
C PRO A 114 -6.31 0.46 18.89
N ILE A 115 -6.00 0.50 17.60
CA ILE A 115 -6.32 -0.59 16.68
C ILE A 115 -5.15 -1.55 16.78
N PHE A 116 -5.31 -2.68 17.45
CA PHE A 116 -4.25 -3.68 17.57
C PHE A 116 -4.74 -5.03 17.06
N PHE A 117 -3.79 -5.80 16.56
CA PHE A 117 -3.89 -7.25 16.49
C PHE A 117 -2.99 -7.86 17.54
N THR A 118 -3.38 -8.99 18.08
CA THR A 118 -2.51 -9.81 18.91
C THR A 118 -1.91 -10.90 18.04
N LEU A 119 -0.59 -10.86 17.82
CA LEU A 119 0.20 -11.90 17.14
C LEU A 119 1.04 -12.63 18.18
N ASP A 120 0.79 -13.92 18.35
CA ASP A 120 1.54 -14.78 19.29
C ASP A 120 1.62 -14.24 20.73
N GLY A 121 0.59 -13.48 21.13
CA GLY A 121 0.47 -12.85 22.45
C GLY A 121 1.06 -11.45 22.56
N GLU A 122 1.62 -10.91 21.48
CA GLU A 122 2.12 -9.54 21.40
C GLU A 122 1.14 -8.67 20.60
N ASP A 123 0.83 -7.49 21.14
CA ASP A 123 -0.03 -6.53 20.46
C ASP A 123 0.80 -5.69 19.49
N VAL A 124 0.27 -5.48 18.30
CA VAL A 124 0.89 -4.64 17.28
C VAL A 124 -0.13 -3.63 16.78
N ASP A 125 0.29 -2.37 16.80
CA ASP A 125 -0.59 -1.23 16.60
C ASP A 125 -0.73 -0.82 15.13
N PHE A 126 -1.93 -0.32 14.82
CA PHE A 126 -2.33 0.26 13.55
C PHE A 126 -3.09 1.57 13.77
N GLU A 127 -3.20 2.34 12.71
CA GLU A 127 -3.86 3.65 12.73
C GLU A 127 -5.19 3.66 11.96
N ILE A 128 -5.27 2.87 10.90
CA ILE A 128 -6.42 2.83 10.01
C ILE A 128 -6.77 1.38 9.66
N VAL A 129 -8.04 1.15 9.33
CA VAL A 129 -8.52 -0.12 8.79
C VAL A 129 -9.13 0.16 7.42
N MET A 130 -8.72 -0.62 6.44
CA MET A 130 -9.25 -0.56 5.07
C MET A 130 -9.98 -1.88 4.77
N LEU A 131 -11.07 -1.79 4.02
CA LEU A 131 -11.77 -2.95 3.48
C LEU A 131 -11.91 -2.77 1.96
N GLY A 132 -11.13 -3.51 1.20
CA GLY A 132 -11.18 -3.53 -0.25
C GLY A 132 -12.05 -4.66 -0.78
N ILE A 133 -12.75 -4.42 -1.89
CA ILE A 133 -13.22 -5.49 -2.78
C ILE A 133 -12.33 -5.49 -4.04
N ALA A 134 -11.81 -6.66 -4.41
CA ALA A 134 -11.00 -6.76 -5.62
C ALA A 134 -11.91 -6.73 -6.86
N THR A 135 -11.45 -6.05 -7.89
CA THR A 135 -12.17 -5.87 -9.15
C THR A 135 -11.32 -6.27 -10.34
N GLU A 136 -11.97 -6.54 -11.46
CA GLU A 136 -11.30 -6.85 -12.73
C GLU A 136 -12.04 -6.26 -13.92
N ILE A 137 -11.36 -6.17 -15.06
CA ILE A 137 -11.95 -5.68 -16.31
C ILE A 137 -12.25 -6.88 -17.20
N VAL A 138 -13.52 -7.01 -17.58
CA VAL A 138 -14.02 -8.07 -18.47
C VAL A 138 -14.63 -7.47 -19.72
N VAL A 139 -14.68 -8.25 -20.82
CA VAL A 139 -15.26 -7.80 -22.09
C VAL A 139 -16.66 -8.39 -22.25
N ILE A 140 -17.69 -7.55 -22.16
CA ILE A 140 -19.10 -7.92 -22.37
C ILE A 140 -19.60 -7.18 -23.59
N ASP A 141 -20.07 -7.92 -24.62
CA ASP A 141 -20.54 -7.35 -25.89
C ASP A 141 -19.54 -6.36 -26.53
N GLY A 142 -18.25 -6.67 -26.44
CA GLY A 142 -17.16 -5.85 -26.97
C GLY A 142 -16.85 -4.58 -26.16
N LYS A 143 -17.42 -4.42 -24.97
CA LYS A 143 -17.14 -3.30 -24.05
C LYS A 143 -16.38 -3.78 -22.82
N ASN A 144 -15.39 -3.00 -22.42
CA ASN A 144 -14.71 -3.19 -21.13
C ASN A 144 -15.66 -2.77 -20.01
N VAL A 145 -15.96 -3.71 -19.11
CA VAL A 145 -16.79 -3.50 -17.92
C VAL A 145 -15.97 -3.85 -16.71
N LYS A 146 -15.92 -2.96 -15.72
CA LYS A 146 -15.32 -3.24 -14.41
C LYS A 146 -16.34 -4.03 -13.59
N VAL A 147 -15.93 -5.19 -13.08
CA VAL A 147 -16.76 -6.10 -12.29
C VAL A 147 -16.03 -6.49 -11.01
N ASP A 148 -16.78 -6.97 -10.02
CA ASP A 148 -16.19 -7.57 -8.82
C ASP A 148 -15.49 -8.86 -9.22
N LYS A 149 -14.25 -9.06 -8.76
CA LYS A 149 -13.48 -10.26 -9.07
C LYS A 149 -14.19 -11.48 -8.52
N VAL A 150 -14.29 -12.52 -9.35
CA VAL A 150 -14.96 -13.78 -9.00
C VAL A 150 -13.94 -14.91 -8.92
N VAL A 151 -14.07 -15.74 -7.90
CA VAL A 151 -13.33 -17.01 -7.77
C VAL A 151 -14.28 -18.18 -7.62
N GLU A 152 -13.92 -19.32 -8.20
CA GLU A 152 -14.61 -20.60 -7.98
C GLU A 152 -13.90 -21.34 -6.83
N LEU A 153 -14.66 -21.65 -5.78
CA LEU A 153 -14.18 -22.37 -4.61
C LEU A 153 -14.10 -23.87 -4.89
N GLU A 154 -13.36 -24.62 -4.07
CA GLU A 154 -13.20 -26.08 -4.20
C GLU A 154 -14.53 -26.86 -4.17
N ASN A 155 -15.57 -26.29 -3.55
CA ASN A 155 -16.92 -26.85 -3.50
C ASN A 155 -17.80 -26.45 -4.69
N GLY A 156 -17.26 -25.74 -5.69
CA GLY A 156 -17.96 -25.26 -6.88
C GLY A 156 -18.81 -24.01 -6.66
N LYS A 157 -18.82 -23.42 -5.45
CA LYS A 157 -19.49 -22.13 -5.21
C LYS A 157 -18.64 -20.99 -5.78
N LEU A 158 -19.31 -19.91 -6.14
CA LEU A 158 -18.67 -18.70 -6.62
C LEU A 158 -18.63 -17.66 -5.50
N ALA A 159 -17.54 -16.92 -5.41
CA ALA A 159 -17.32 -15.94 -4.36
C ALA A 159 -16.66 -14.68 -4.89
N ASN A 160 -16.90 -13.55 -4.21
CA ASN A 160 -16.15 -12.32 -4.43
C ASN A 160 -14.92 -12.25 -3.51
N VAL A 161 -13.88 -11.57 -3.97
CA VAL A 161 -12.62 -11.42 -3.25
C VAL A 161 -12.59 -10.10 -2.48
N TYR A 162 -12.30 -10.18 -1.18
CA TYR A 162 -12.17 -9.04 -0.29
C TYR A 162 -10.80 -9.05 0.40
N GLU A 163 -10.35 -7.86 0.77
CA GLU A 163 -9.11 -7.63 1.53
C GLU A 163 -9.41 -6.73 2.73
N LEU A 164 -9.13 -7.22 3.95
CA LEU A 164 -9.17 -6.41 5.17
C LEU A 164 -7.74 -6.05 5.54
N GLY A 165 -7.40 -4.77 5.46
CA GLY A 165 -6.03 -4.30 5.63
C GLY A 165 -5.92 -3.21 6.68
N PRO A 166 -5.64 -3.54 7.96
CA PRO A 166 -5.22 -2.54 8.91
C PRO A 166 -3.78 -2.07 8.59
N ALA A 167 -3.55 -0.76 8.71
CA ALA A 167 -2.27 -0.14 8.37
C ALA A 167 -1.91 0.96 9.38
N GLY A 168 -0.61 1.16 9.58
CA GLY A 168 -0.03 2.23 10.36
C GLY A 168 1.24 2.78 9.71
N ASP A 169 2.02 3.50 10.51
CA ASP A 169 3.28 4.09 10.05
C ASP A 169 4.29 2.99 9.69
N ASP A 170 4.50 2.04 10.61
CA ASP A 170 5.53 1.00 10.53
C ASP A 170 5.00 -0.40 10.20
N ASN A 171 3.69 -0.62 10.36
CA ASN A 171 3.06 -1.93 10.17
C ASN A 171 1.93 -1.88 9.13
N ALA A 172 1.76 -2.95 8.38
CA ALA A 172 0.59 -3.18 7.53
C ALA A 172 0.26 -4.66 7.52
N ALA A 173 -1.02 -5.01 7.74
CA ALA A 173 -1.50 -6.35 7.51
C ALA A 173 -2.53 -6.39 6.38
N PHE A 174 -2.68 -7.55 5.78
CA PHE A 174 -3.57 -7.85 4.66
C PHE A 174 -4.18 -9.22 4.91
N LEU A 175 -5.49 -9.26 5.10
CA LEU A 175 -6.26 -10.51 5.17
C LEU A 175 -7.07 -10.63 3.89
N THR A 176 -6.72 -11.58 3.02
CA THR A 176 -7.53 -11.92 1.85
C THR A 176 -8.55 -12.99 2.21
N PHE A 177 -9.80 -12.75 1.87
CA PHE A 177 -10.88 -13.70 2.09
C PHE A 177 -11.92 -13.64 0.99
N TYR A 178 -12.68 -14.72 0.86
CA TYR A 178 -13.73 -14.85 -0.12
C TYR A 178 -15.10 -14.82 0.55
N VAL A 179 -16.04 -14.10 -0.07
CA VAL A 179 -17.44 -14.05 0.36
C VAL A 179 -18.29 -14.74 -0.70
N VAL A 180 -18.90 -15.88 -0.34
CA VAL A 180 -19.76 -16.62 -1.26
C VAL A 180 -20.90 -15.74 -1.76
N ASN A 181 -21.10 -15.73 -3.08
CA ASN A 181 -22.11 -14.94 -3.75
C ASN A 181 -22.94 -15.81 -4.71
N GLU A 182 -24.09 -16.25 -4.22
CA GLU A 182 -25.03 -17.10 -4.97
C GLU A 182 -25.71 -16.39 -6.15
N SER A 183 -25.57 -15.07 -6.27
CA SER A 183 -26.15 -14.33 -7.40
C SER A 183 -25.31 -14.39 -8.67
N ILE A 184 -24.06 -14.87 -8.58
CA ILE A 184 -23.18 -15.09 -9.73
C ILE A 184 -23.65 -16.34 -10.48
N VAL A 185 -23.69 -16.26 -11.81
CA VAL A 185 -24.10 -17.38 -12.67
C VAL A 185 -22.95 -17.80 -13.57
N GLN A 186 -22.58 -19.08 -13.48
CA GLN A 186 -21.62 -19.73 -14.37
C GLN A 186 -22.35 -20.73 -15.29
N LYS A 187 -21.92 -20.80 -16.56
CA LYS A 187 -22.38 -21.80 -17.53
C LYS A 187 -21.18 -22.30 -18.31
N ASP A 188 -21.03 -23.62 -18.40
CA ASP A 188 -19.95 -24.28 -19.15
C ASP A 188 -18.54 -23.78 -18.73
N GLY A 189 -18.37 -23.46 -17.45
CA GLY A 189 -17.12 -22.94 -16.87
C GLY A 189 -16.93 -21.42 -16.98
N GLU A 190 -17.79 -20.70 -17.72
CA GLU A 190 -17.68 -19.26 -17.91
C GLU A 190 -18.71 -18.49 -17.07
N ILE A 191 -18.28 -17.37 -16.47
CA ILE A 191 -19.20 -16.45 -15.77
C ILE A 191 -20.03 -15.69 -16.81
N VAL A 192 -21.34 -15.92 -16.81
CA VAL A 192 -22.30 -15.28 -17.72
C VAL A 192 -23.10 -14.16 -17.05
N ASP A 193 -23.09 -14.11 -15.72
CA ASP A 193 -23.65 -13.04 -14.90
C ASP A 193 -22.79 -12.88 -13.65
N TYR A 194 -22.23 -11.69 -13.43
CA TYR A 194 -21.40 -11.37 -12.26
C TYR A 194 -22.24 -11.08 -11.01
N GLY A 195 -23.57 -11.15 -11.13
CA GLY A 195 -24.48 -11.02 -10.01
C GLY A 195 -24.54 -9.61 -9.44
N LYS A 196 -25.02 -9.52 -8.21
CA LYS A 196 -25.02 -8.29 -7.41
C LYS A 196 -23.91 -8.38 -6.37
N ARG A 197 -23.25 -7.26 -6.07
CA ARG A 197 -22.30 -7.20 -4.96
C ARG A 197 -22.95 -7.64 -3.66
N VAL A 198 -22.29 -8.57 -2.97
CA VAL A 198 -22.67 -9.04 -1.63
C VAL A 198 -21.59 -8.62 -0.66
N LEU A 199 -21.91 -7.69 0.24
CA LEU A 199 -21.02 -7.29 1.33
C LEU A 199 -20.97 -8.38 2.42
N PRO A 200 -19.81 -8.59 3.05
CA PRO A 200 -19.71 -9.53 4.17
C PRO A 200 -20.59 -9.08 5.34
N ASN A 201 -21.24 -10.05 5.97
CA ASN A 201 -22.10 -9.89 7.15
C ASN A 201 -22.07 -11.17 8.00
N LYS A 202 -22.73 -11.16 9.16
CA LYS A 202 -22.75 -12.29 10.11
C LYS A 202 -23.26 -13.62 9.56
N ASN A 203 -23.99 -13.61 8.44
CA ASN A 203 -24.51 -14.82 7.79
C ASN A 203 -23.74 -15.17 6.52
N SER A 204 -22.72 -14.39 6.15
CA SER A 204 -21.89 -14.69 4.99
C SER A 204 -21.12 -15.98 5.21
N GLU A 205 -21.11 -16.83 4.20
CA GLU A 205 -20.14 -17.92 4.12
C GLU A 205 -18.82 -17.34 3.63
N ILE A 206 -17.85 -17.31 4.54
CA ILE A 206 -16.52 -16.72 4.34
C ILE A 206 -15.49 -17.82 4.25
N VAL A 207 -14.57 -17.71 3.30
CA VAL A 207 -13.44 -18.62 3.12
C VAL A 207 -12.14 -17.85 3.21
N PHE A 208 -11.24 -18.29 4.08
CA PHE A 208 -9.88 -17.77 4.18
C PHE A 208 -9.07 -18.08 2.91
N GLU A 209 -8.26 -17.12 2.46
CA GLU A 209 -7.25 -17.35 1.43
C GLU A 209 -5.85 -17.23 2.00
N ASP A 210 -5.46 -16.01 2.43
CA ASP A 210 -4.14 -15.72 2.96
C ASP A 210 -4.19 -14.58 3.99
N PHE A 211 -3.13 -14.51 4.78
CA PHE A 211 -2.84 -13.39 5.65
C PHE A 211 -1.37 -13.03 5.55
N PHE A 212 -1.09 -11.74 5.47
CA PHE A 212 0.26 -11.21 5.46
C PHE A 212 0.38 -10.00 6.39
N LEU A 213 1.42 -9.97 7.19
CA LEU A 213 1.82 -8.86 8.03
C LEU A 213 3.24 -8.45 7.67
N MET A 214 3.42 -7.15 7.42
CA MET A 214 4.70 -6.49 7.27
C MET A 214 4.91 -5.48 8.38
N GLY A 215 6.16 -5.37 8.86
CA GLY A 215 6.57 -4.30 9.76
C GLY A 215 7.70 -4.74 10.68
N GLU A 216 7.62 -4.33 11.96
CA GLU A 216 8.57 -4.76 12.99
C GLU A 216 8.54 -6.28 13.17
N GLN A 217 7.35 -6.85 13.07
CA GLN A 217 7.10 -8.28 12.98
C GLN A 217 6.60 -8.61 11.58
N ASN A 218 7.02 -9.76 11.05
CA ASN A 218 6.51 -10.28 9.80
C ASN A 218 5.83 -11.61 10.08
N ALA A 219 4.66 -11.80 9.49
CA ALA A 219 3.94 -13.06 9.56
C ALA A 219 3.28 -13.32 8.20
N GLU A 220 3.32 -14.57 7.77
CA GLU A 220 2.67 -15.02 6.54
C GLU A 220 1.93 -16.30 6.87
N VAL A 221 0.64 -16.35 6.53
CA VAL A 221 -0.19 -17.52 6.77
C VAL A 221 -0.95 -17.84 5.50
N ASP A 222 -0.59 -18.96 4.90
CA ASP A 222 -1.27 -19.49 3.73
C ASP A 222 -2.34 -20.49 4.13
N LYS A 223 -3.34 -20.66 3.27
CA LYS A 223 -4.41 -21.67 3.42
C LYS A 223 -3.90 -23.07 3.79
N SER A 224 -2.74 -23.49 3.28
CA SER A 224 -2.18 -24.81 3.56
C SER A 224 -1.65 -25.01 4.99
N SER A 225 -1.30 -23.91 5.67
CA SER A 225 -0.81 -23.92 7.06
C SER A 225 -1.93 -23.70 8.10
N LEU A 226 -3.13 -23.39 7.63
CA LEU A 226 -4.25 -22.97 8.45
C LEU A 226 -4.83 -24.14 9.25
N LYS A 227 -4.92 -23.98 10.58
CA LYS A 227 -5.58 -24.93 11.50
C LYS A 227 -6.98 -24.49 11.89
N GLY A 228 -7.22 -23.18 11.96
CA GLY A 228 -8.51 -22.62 12.32
C GLY A 228 -8.62 -21.16 11.89
N PHE A 229 -9.80 -20.79 11.41
CA PHE A 229 -10.12 -19.42 11.02
C PHE A 229 -11.59 -19.14 11.32
N GLU A 230 -11.83 -17.98 11.92
CA GLU A 230 -13.14 -17.41 12.13
C GLU A 230 -13.05 -15.92 11.82
N LEU A 231 -13.92 -15.43 10.92
CA LEU A 231 -14.06 -14.02 10.60
C LEU A 231 -15.55 -13.67 10.64
N VAL A 232 -15.90 -12.69 11.47
CA VAL A 232 -17.28 -12.30 11.73
C VAL A 232 -17.43 -10.81 11.46
N PHE A 233 -18.46 -10.46 10.69
CA PHE A 233 -18.90 -9.09 10.47
C PHE A 233 -20.25 -8.88 11.15
N GLU A 234 -20.25 -8.33 12.37
CA GLU A 234 -21.49 -7.98 13.06
C GLU A 234 -22.21 -6.81 12.39
N LYS A 235 -21.42 -5.90 11.77
CA LYS A 235 -21.93 -4.73 11.07
C LYS A 235 -20.99 -4.36 9.92
N LEU A 236 -21.58 -4.02 8.77
CA LEU A 236 -20.89 -3.33 7.69
C LEU A 236 -21.90 -2.43 6.96
N ILE A 237 -21.70 -1.13 7.01
CA ILE A 237 -22.55 -0.14 6.34
C ILE A 237 -21.70 0.64 5.36
N VAL A 238 -22.00 0.49 4.07
CA VAL A 238 -21.29 1.13 2.96
C VAL A 238 -22.33 1.79 2.06
N ASP A 239 -22.19 3.10 1.77
CA ASP A 239 -23.14 3.79 0.88
C ASP A 239 -23.19 3.11 -0.49
N LYS A 240 -24.40 2.85 -0.99
CA LYS A 240 -24.65 2.14 -2.26
C LYS A 240 -23.86 0.84 -2.42
N ASN A 241 -23.58 0.14 -1.32
CA ASN A 241 -22.72 -1.04 -1.27
C ASN A 241 -21.31 -0.83 -1.85
N GLY A 242 -20.84 0.42 -1.86
CA GLY A 242 -19.53 0.80 -2.37
C GLY A 242 -19.39 0.69 -3.89
N VAL A 243 -20.48 0.56 -4.66
CA VAL A 243 -20.39 0.41 -6.12
C VAL A 243 -19.89 1.70 -6.75
N GLY A 244 -18.78 1.62 -7.48
CA GLY A 244 -18.19 2.74 -8.22
C GLY A 244 -17.37 3.70 -7.37
N VAL A 245 -17.00 3.32 -6.15
CA VAL A 245 -16.16 4.15 -5.26
C VAL A 245 -14.71 4.24 -5.75
N GLY A 246 -14.26 3.25 -6.54
CA GLY A 246 -12.89 3.18 -7.03
C GLY A 246 -11.85 3.08 -5.91
N ASN A 247 -10.60 3.33 -6.28
CA ASN A 247 -9.44 3.11 -5.40
C ASN A 247 -9.31 4.19 -4.31
N ASN A 248 -9.99 5.33 -4.46
CA ASN A 248 -10.01 6.37 -3.42
C ASN A 248 -10.89 5.98 -2.22
N GLY A 249 -11.80 5.03 -2.43
CA GLY A 249 -12.72 4.54 -1.44
C GLY A 249 -13.72 5.58 -0.90
N ILE A 250 -14.51 5.14 0.07
CA ILE A 250 -15.44 5.95 0.85
C ILE A 250 -15.40 5.53 2.32
N ASN A 251 -15.84 6.40 3.23
CA ASN A 251 -16.04 6.01 4.61
C ASN A 251 -17.17 4.97 4.73
N ALA A 252 -16.94 3.96 5.55
CA ALA A 252 -17.91 2.93 5.91
C ALA A 252 -17.81 2.64 7.40
N GLU A 253 -18.92 2.18 7.99
CA GLU A 253 -18.94 1.72 9.38
C GLU A 253 -18.80 0.20 9.41
N ILE A 254 -17.91 -0.31 10.28
CA ILE A 254 -17.68 -1.75 10.43
C ILE A 254 -17.74 -2.16 11.92
N ASP A 255 -18.14 -3.40 12.14
CA ASP A 255 -17.89 -4.17 13.36
C ASP A 255 -17.43 -5.55 12.92
N VAL A 256 -16.14 -5.80 13.06
CA VAL A 256 -15.47 -7.00 12.54
C VAL A 256 -14.54 -7.58 13.59
N ALA A 257 -14.47 -8.91 13.65
CA ALA A 257 -13.47 -9.61 14.42
C ALA A 257 -13.01 -10.86 13.66
N PHE A 258 -11.73 -11.20 13.79
CA PHE A 258 -11.23 -12.49 13.35
C PHE A 258 -10.27 -13.13 14.34
N SER A 259 -10.23 -14.46 14.29
CA SER A 259 -9.23 -15.29 14.94
C SER A 259 -8.66 -16.25 13.91
N LEU A 260 -7.34 -16.37 13.88
CA LEU A 260 -6.60 -17.24 12.99
C LEU A 260 -5.60 -18.07 13.80
N VAL A 261 -5.49 -19.34 13.48
CA VAL A 261 -4.48 -20.25 14.03
C VAL A 261 -3.84 -21.02 12.89
N SER A 262 -2.52 -20.97 12.79
CA SER A 262 -1.72 -21.71 11.80
C SER A 262 -0.75 -22.68 12.46
N ASP A 263 0.18 -23.22 11.68
CA ASP A 263 1.32 -23.97 12.22
C ASP A 263 2.27 -23.13 13.07
N GLU A 264 2.42 -21.86 12.74
CA GLU A 264 3.45 -20.99 13.32
C GLU A 264 2.87 -19.85 14.17
N HIS A 265 1.63 -19.41 13.88
CA HIS A 265 1.08 -18.20 14.43
C HIS A 265 -0.35 -18.36 14.99
N GLU A 266 -0.65 -17.63 16.07
CA GLU A 266 -2.00 -17.33 16.53
C GLU A 266 -2.25 -15.83 16.41
N LEU A 267 -3.29 -15.45 15.65
CA LEU A 267 -3.66 -14.05 15.43
C LEU A 267 -5.09 -13.77 15.88
N LYS A 268 -5.30 -12.61 16.49
CA LYS A 268 -6.63 -12.09 16.85
C LYS A 268 -6.73 -10.62 16.50
N PHE A 269 -7.90 -10.24 15.99
CA PHE A 269 -8.22 -8.86 15.65
C PHE A 269 -9.69 -8.58 15.95
N ALA A 270 -9.98 -7.40 16.47
CA ALA A 270 -11.34 -6.90 16.62
C ALA A 270 -11.36 -5.39 16.41
N PHE A 271 -12.28 -4.92 15.58
CA PHE A 271 -12.40 -3.51 15.24
C PHE A 271 -13.86 -3.12 15.06
N ASN A 272 -14.27 -2.10 15.79
CA ASN A 272 -15.57 -1.46 15.67
C ASN A 272 -15.31 0.03 15.45
N GLY A 273 -15.66 0.55 14.28
CA GLY A 273 -15.34 1.92 13.92
C GLY A 273 -15.51 2.21 12.43
N ASN A 274 -14.86 3.27 11.97
CA ASN A 274 -14.87 3.66 10.56
C ASN A 274 -13.72 2.99 9.80
N VAL A 275 -14.00 2.56 8.58
CA VAL A 275 -13.02 2.05 7.61
C VAL A 275 -13.09 2.84 6.32
N ILE A 276 -12.01 2.78 5.54
CA ILE A 276 -12.07 3.14 4.13
C ILE A 276 -12.48 1.90 3.34
N PHE A 277 -13.64 1.94 2.71
CA PHE A 277 -14.09 0.91 1.77
C PHE A 277 -13.68 1.27 0.35
N SER A 278 -12.90 0.43 -0.35
CA SER A 278 -12.41 0.71 -1.71
C SER A 278 -12.71 -0.41 -2.71
N GLU A 279 -12.61 -0.07 -4.00
CA GLU A 279 -12.52 -1.06 -5.09
C GLU A 279 -11.09 -1.10 -5.61
N ASN A 280 -10.42 -2.24 -5.48
CA ASN A 280 -9.02 -2.43 -5.83
C ASN A 280 -8.85 -3.11 -7.20
#